data_AF-A0A833E4Z3-F1
#
_entry.id   AF-A0A833E4Z3-F1
#
_cell.length_a   1.000
_cell.length_b   1.000
_cell.length_c   1.000
_cell.angle_alpha   90.00
_cell.angle_beta   90.00
_cell.angle_gamma   90.00
#
_symmetry.space_group_name_H-M   'P 1'
#
loop_
_entity.id
_entity.type
_entity.pdbx_description
1 polymer ?
#
loop_
_entity_poly.entity_id
_entity_poly.type
_entity_poly.pdbx_seq_one_letter_code
_entity_poly.pdbx_strand_id
1 'polypeptide(L)'
;MVVREFSWFGHHIHLRTIVIEGEVVNTEPLRIGSGREIAKFSPVDMPILRVSGMPVIPGSTWKGVFRAACYRLGLSAGLENLCQGVPAVQCMRGREFESIERRSLG
;
A
#
# COMPACT_ATOMS: atom_id res chain seq x y z
N MET A 1 25.84 -14.65 -4.14
CA MET A 1 25.95 -13.20 -4.36
C MET A 1 24.67 -12.68 -5.01
N VAL A 2 23.56 -12.65 -4.27
CA VAL A 2 22.21 -12.22 -4.74
C VAL A 2 21.73 -10.96 -4.02
N VAL A 3 22.43 -10.58 -2.94
CA VAL A 3 21.99 -9.59 -1.95
C VAL A 3 22.03 -8.15 -2.48
N ARG A 4 22.89 -7.81 -3.44
CA ARG A 4 22.99 -6.44 -3.97
C ARG A 4 21.74 -6.03 -4.75
N GLU A 5 21.18 -6.93 -5.55
CA GLU A 5 20.08 -6.65 -6.48
C GLU A 5 18.76 -6.28 -5.75
N PHE A 6 18.55 -6.82 -4.54
CA PHE A 6 17.36 -6.58 -3.72
C PHE A 6 17.59 -5.73 -2.47
N SER A 7 18.80 -5.17 -2.31
CA SER A 7 19.19 -4.45 -1.10
C SER A 7 18.30 -3.24 -0.77
N TRP A 8 17.75 -2.60 -1.79
CA TRP A 8 16.81 -1.48 -1.64
C TRP A 8 15.39 -1.92 -1.24
N PHE A 9 14.95 -3.13 -1.59
CA PHE A 9 13.62 -3.65 -1.22
C PHE A 9 13.52 -4.04 0.25
N GLY A 10 14.61 -4.48 0.86
CA GLY A 10 14.65 -4.86 2.27
C GLY A 10 14.68 -3.69 3.25
N HIS A 11 14.50 -2.44 2.77
CA HIS A 11 14.54 -1.18 3.53
C HIS A 11 15.81 -0.95 4.39
N HIS A 12 16.86 -1.77 4.25
CA HIS A 12 18.13 -1.62 4.98
C HIS A 12 19.11 -0.66 4.29
N ILE A 13 18.87 -0.35 3.01
CA ILE A 13 19.60 0.67 2.25
C ILE A 13 18.60 1.66 1.68
N HIS A 14 18.70 2.92 2.11
CA HIS A 14 17.93 4.02 1.57
C HIS A 14 18.76 4.76 0.50
N LEU A 15 18.43 4.57 -0.77
CA LEU A 15 19.19 5.18 -1.87
C LEU A 15 18.75 6.63 -2.14
N ARG A 16 17.44 6.89 -2.15
CA ARG A 16 16.86 8.21 -2.43
C ARG A 16 15.43 8.30 -1.91
N THR A 17 15.00 9.52 -1.57
CA THR A 17 13.59 9.88 -1.37
C THR A 17 13.17 10.82 -2.50
N ILE A 18 12.01 10.53 -3.10
CA ILE A 18 11.33 11.45 -4.01
C ILE A 18 10.03 11.86 -3.32
N VAL A 19 9.85 13.15 -3.11
CA VAL A 19 8.64 13.72 -2.50
C VAL A 19 7.79 14.33 -3.60
N ILE A 20 6.53 13.92 -3.66
CA ILE A 20 5.52 14.47 -4.58
C ILE A 20 4.41 15.03 -3.70
N GLU A 21 4.12 16.31 -3.87
CA GLU A 21 3.12 17.05 -3.10
C GLU A 21 2.07 17.63 -4.04
N GLY A 22 0.86 17.82 -3.52
CA GLY A 22 -0.24 18.39 -4.28
C GLY A 22 -1.54 18.38 -3.48
N GLU A 23 -2.55 19.04 -4.04
CA GLU A 23 -3.90 19.08 -3.48
C GLU A 23 -4.85 18.22 -4.31
N VAL A 24 -5.74 17.50 -3.62
CA VAL A 24 -6.78 16.70 -4.26
C VAL A 24 -8.12 17.37 -4.00
N VAL A 25 -8.82 17.73 -5.07
CA VAL A 25 -10.17 18.29 -5.00
C VAL A 25 -11.18 17.17 -5.27
N ASN A 26 -12.12 17.02 -4.35
CA ASN A 26 -13.20 16.05 -4.49
C ASN A 26 -14.34 16.64 -5.33
N THR A 27 -14.44 16.24 -6.61
CA THR A 27 -15.43 16.77 -7.56
C THR A 27 -16.82 16.13 -7.43
N GLU A 28 -16.88 14.92 -6.88
CA GLU A 28 -18.12 14.14 -6.70
C GLU A 28 -18.18 13.57 -5.27
N PRO A 29 -19.35 13.22 -4.72
CA PRO A 29 -19.44 12.69 -3.35
C PRO A 29 -18.52 11.48 -3.11
N LEU A 30 -17.55 11.62 -2.21
CA LEU A 30 -16.60 10.55 -1.85
C LEU A 30 -16.90 10.03 -0.45
N ARG A 31 -16.93 8.70 -0.34
CA ARG A 31 -17.16 7.99 0.92
C ARG A 31 -16.01 7.05 1.21
N ILE A 32 -15.38 7.23 2.37
CA ILE A 32 -14.37 6.31 2.90
C ILE A 32 -14.83 5.83 4.27
N GLY A 33 -15.16 4.55 4.36
CA GLY A 33 -15.64 3.94 5.60
C GLY A 33 -14.51 3.65 6.59
N SER A 34 -14.79 3.77 7.87
CA SER A 34 -13.84 3.47 8.95
C SER A 34 -13.69 1.98 9.29
N GLY A 35 -14.30 1.10 8.50
CA GLY A 35 -14.33 -0.34 8.79
C GLY A 35 -15.37 -0.73 9.85
N ARG A 36 -15.42 -2.03 10.16
CA ARG A 36 -16.46 -2.65 11.02
C ARG A 36 -16.26 -2.42 12.52
N GLU A 37 -15.06 -2.07 12.96
CA GLU A 37 -14.73 -2.07 14.40
C GLU A 37 -15.31 -0.88 15.18
N ILE A 38 -15.77 0.18 14.51
CA ILE A 38 -16.24 1.41 15.19
C ILE A 38 -17.76 1.37 15.51
N ALA A 39 -18.53 0.43 14.97
CA ALA A 39 -19.98 0.58 14.86
C ALA A 39 -20.83 -0.45 15.62
N LYS A 40 -20.48 -0.85 16.85
CA LYS A 40 -21.49 -1.52 17.71
C LYS A 40 -22.57 -0.56 18.22
N PHE A 41 -22.27 0.74 18.29
CA PHE A 41 -23.18 1.78 18.79
C PHE A 41 -23.19 3.03 17.90
N SER A 42 -22.79 2.90 16.63
CA SER A 42 -22.85 4.06 15.73
C SER A 42 -24.31 4.36 15.37
N PRO A 43 -24.75 5.62 15.39
CA PRO A 43 -26.09 6.01 14.94
C PRO A 43 -26.30 5.83 13.43
N VAL A 44 -25.23 5.49 12.69
CA VAL A 44 -25.23 5.24 11.25
C VAL A 44 -24.53 3.91 10.97
N ASP A 45 -25.12 3.08 10.11
CA ASP A 45 -24.57 1.76 9.75
C ASP A 45 -23.17 1.83 9.11
N MET A 46 -22.85 3.00 8.58
CA MET A 46 -21.79 3.20 7.62
C MET A 46 -21.10 4.55 7.88
N PRO A 47 -20.34 4.71 8.97
CA PRO A 47 -19.66 5.96 9.29
C PRO A 47 -18.53 6.30 8.30
N ILE A 48 -18.32 7.60 8.08
CA ILE A 48 -17.16 8.14 7.35
C ILE A 48 -15.97 8.15 8.31
N LEU A 49 -14.81 7.72 7.83
CA LEU A 49 -13.57 7.79 8.60
C LEU A 49 -13.19 9.24 8.86
N ARG A 50 -12.94 9.54 10.14
CA ARG A 50 -12.54 10.85 10.60
C ARG A 50 -11.31 10.75 11.51
N VAL A 51 -10.43 11.74 11.42
CA VAL A 51 -9.33 11.96 12.36
C VAL A 51 -9.51 13.35 12.93
N SER A 52 -9.54 13.46 14.26
CA SER A 52 -9.83 14.74 14.95
C SER A 52 -11.10 15.44 14.46
N GLY A 53 -12.15 14.65 14.16
CA GLY A 53 -13.45 15.16 13.70
C GLY A 53 -13.55 15.46 12.20
N MET A 54 -12.43 15.52 11.47
CA MET A 54 -12.37 15.84 10.04
C MET A 54 -12.35 14.57 9.19
N PRO A 55 -13.10 14.49 8.08
CA PRO A 55 -13.01 13.37 7.15
C PRO A 55 -11.62 13.33 6.51
N VAL A 56 -11.04 12.14 6.42
CA VAL A 56 -9.70 11.96 5.84
C VAL A 56 -9.67 10.83 4.82
N ILE A 57 -8.73 10.93 3.88
CA ILE A 57 -8.36 9.84 2.99
C ILE A 57 -7.08 9.20 3.56
N PRO A 58 -7.14 7.96 4.08
CA PRO A 58 -5.95 7.27 4.61
C PRO A 58 -4.87 7.07 3.57
N GLY A 59 -3.61 7.12 4.00
CA GLY A 59 -2.48 6.72 3.15
C GLY A 59 -2.59 5.28 2.63
N SER A 60 -3.18 4.37 3.42
CA SER A 60 -3.45 3.00 2.98
C SER A 60 -4.50 2.92 1.87
N THR A 61 -5.53 3.77 1.91
CA THR A 61 -6.54 3.91 0.84
C THR A 61 -5.89 4.43 -0.43
N TRP A 62 -5.10 5.50 -0.34
CA TRP A 62 -4.32 6.01 -1.46
C TRP A 62 -3.44 4.94 -2.10
N LYS A 63 -2.62 4.27 -1.28
CA LYS A 63 -1.75 3.17 -1.72
C LYS A 63 -2.56 2.06 -2.41
N GLY A 64 -3.73 1.71 -1.88
CA GLY A 64 -4.61 0.70 -2.46
C GLY A 64 -5.12 1.09 -3.86
N VAL A 65 -5.61 2.33 -4.00
CA VAL A 65 -6.10 2.87 -5.29
C VAL A 65 -4.98 2.90 -6.32
N PHE A 66 -3.82 3.47 -5.98
CA PHE A 66 -2.68 3.52 -6.89
C PHE A 66 -2.19 2.13 -7.29
N ARG A 67 -2.05 1.21 -6.34
CA ARG A 67 -1.65 -0.17 -6.64
C ARG A 67 -2.60 -0.84 -7.62
N ALA A 68 -3.91 -0.74 -7.40
CA ALA A 68 -4.91 -1.34 -8.28
C ALA A 68 -4.92 -0.69 -9.67
N ALA A 69 -4.81 0.65 -9.74
CA ALA A 69 -4.75 1.37 -11.00
C ALA A 69 -3.50 1.01 -11.80
N CYS A 70 -2.31 1.02 -11.19
CA CYS A 70 -1.06 0.64 -11.83
C CYS A 70 -1.08 -0.79 -12.34
N TYR A 71 -1.65 -1.73 -11.57
CA TYR A 71 -1.80 -3.12 -12.02
C TYR A 71 -2.66 -3.21 -13.28
N ARG A 72 -3.83 -2.54 -13.30
CA ARG A 72 -4.71 -2.52 -14.49
C ARG A 72 -4.06 -1.87 -15.70
N LEU A 73 -3.39 -0.73 -15.50
CA LEU A 73 -2.68 -0.02 -16.55
C LEU A 73 -1.54 -0.87 -17.13
N GLY A 74 -0.78 -1.55 -16.26
CA GLY A 74 0.29 -2.44 -16.68
C GLY A 74 -0.20 -3.60 -17.54
N LEU A 75 -1.30 -4.26 -17.13
CA LEU A 75 -1.93 -5.30 -17.94
C LEU A 75 -2.39 -4.76 -19.30
N SER A 76 -3.02 -3.58 -19.34
CA SER A 76 -3.45 -2.97 -20.61
C SER A 76 -2.30 -2.55 -21.51
N ALA A 77 -1.12 -2.29 -20.94
CA ALA A 77 0.09 -1.97 -21.69
C ALA A 77 0.82 -3.23 -22.24
N GLY A 78 0.27 -4.43 -22.02
CA GLY A 78 0.87 -5.69 -22.48
C GLY A 78 1.99 -6.22 -21.58
N LEU A 79 2.11 -5.73 -20.35
CA LEU A 79 3.09 -6.27 -19.40
C LEU A 79 2.62 -7.64 -18.89
N GLU A 80 3.40 -8.67 -19.18
CA GLU A 80 3.19 -10.02 -18.69
C GLU A 80 3.77 -10.21 -17.29
N ASN A 81 3.20 -11.13 -16.49
CA ASN A 81 3.71 -11.51 -15.17
C ASN A 81 3.73 -10.40 -14.09
N LEU A 82 2.82 -9.42 -14.18
CA LEU A 82 2.62 -8.43 -13.12
C LEU A 82 2.10 -9.07 -11.83
N CYS A 83 2.72 -8.75 -10.70
CA CYS A 83 2.17 -9.10 -9.40
C CYS A 83 1.20 -8.03 -8.88
N GLN A 84 0.21 -8.46 -8.10
CA GLN A 84 -0.78 -7.57 -7.50
C GLN A 84 -0.27 -6.91 -6.20
N GLY A 85 0.81 -7.42 -5.61
CA GLY A 85 1.38 -6.89 -4.37
C GLY A 85 0.43 -7.02 -3.18
N VAL A 86 -0.42 -8.06 -3.19
CA VAL A 86 -1.26 -8.50 -2.06
C VAL A 86 -0.64 -9.76 -1.45
N PRO A 87 -0.97 -10.12 -0.20
CA PRO A 87 -0.55 -11.39 0.37
C PRO A 87 -0.84 -12.55 -0.59
N ALA A 88 0.09 -13.50 -0.70
CA ALA A 88 0.08 -14.63 -1.65
C ALA A 88 0.24 -14.29 -3.15
N VAL A 89 0.00 -13.06 -3.60
CA VAL A 89 0.16 -12.63 -5.02
C VAL A 89 1.23 -11.54 -5.12
N GLN A 90 2.45 -11.91 -4.76
CA GLN A 90 3.63 -11.04 -4.72
C GLN A 90 4.65 -11.43 -5.79
N CYS A 91 5.49 -10.47 -6.18
CA CYS A 91 6.61 -10.69 -7.10
C CYS A 91 7.77 -11.47 -6.45
N MET A 92 7.71 -11.69 -5.13
CA MET A 92 8.75 -12.34 -4.34
C MET A 92 8.37 -13.79 -4.02
N ARG A 93 9.37 -14.67 -3.90
CA ARG A 93 9.23 -16.08 -3.52
C ARG A 93 9.20 -16.29 -2.00
N GLY A 94 9.41 -15.23 -1.21
CA GLY A 94 9.28 -15.21 0.26
C GLY A 94 10.48 -15.78 1.02
N ARG A 95 11.63 -15.95 0.37
CA ARG A 95 12.88 -16.49 0.97
C ARG A 95 14.11 -15.62 0.71
N GLU A 96 13.92 -14.47 0.07
CA GLU A 96 14.99 -13.59 -0.39
C GLU A 96 15.75 -12.93 0.77
N PHE A 97 15.09 -12.70 1.92
CA PHE A 97 15.66 -12.02 3.09
C PHE A 97 16.03 -12.96 4.26
N GLU A 98 15.77 -14.27 4.13
CA GLU A 98 15.96 -15.28 5.20
C GLU A 98 17.43 -15.29 5.72
N SER A 99 18.39 -15.10 4.82
CA SER A 99 19.82 -15.06 5.19
C SER A 99 20.23 -13.82 6.00
N ILE A 100 19.49 -12.71 5.89
CA ILE A 100 19.72 -11.48 6.65
C ILE A 100 19.04 -11.61 8.01
N GLU A 101 17.77 -12.02 8.03
CA GLU A 101 17.00 -12.20 9.27
C GLU A 101 17.69 -13.17 10.23
N ARG A 102 18.24 -14.28 9.71
CA ARG A 102 19.02 -15.23 10.52
C ARG A 102 20.34 -14.68 11.04
N ARG A 103 20.95 -13.70 10.38
CA ARG A 103 22.20 -13.06 10.83
C ARG A 103 21.97 -11.97 11.87
N SER A 104 20.81 -11.30 11.84
CA SER A 104 20.45 -10.28 12.83
C SER A 104 19.90 -10.85 14.15
N LEU A 105 19.67 -12.16 14.22
CA LEU A 105 19.21 -12.90 15.40
C LEU A 105 20.36 -13.63 16.14
N GLY A 106 21.61 -13.37 15.78
CA GLY A 106 22.82 -13.94 16.40
C GLY A 106 23.68 -12.88 17.08
#